data_AF-A0A927V7N1-F1
#
_entry.id   AF-A0A927V7N1-F1
#
_cell.length_a   1.000
_cell.length_b   1.000
_cell.length_c   1.000
_cell.angle_alpha   90.00
_cell.angle_beta   90.00
_cell.angle_gamma   90.00
#
_symmetry.space_group_name_H-M   'P 1'
#
loop_
_entity.id
_entity.type
_entity.pdbx_description
1 polymer ?
#
loop_
_entity_poly.entity_id
_entity_poly.type
_entity_poly.pdbx_seq_one_letter_code
_entity_poly.pdbx_strand_id
1 'polypeptide(L)'
;MGNKSLSEPWRIFGYIILVVLAILIVFDATVWIVYKIQWNKYVANSREAREAGYPNGYNICSRQGSIVIDGKEYILFEAHRKAILDGDYYENLIVSVDDEYEDKYPDRKGNLEIFAKKLGYVDDSNQERYTILDIYQIDLCRQRVSGDWCWRALLVTIIAAPILLVSGLVWLIYFIIFKRRIKTWQT
;
A
#
# COMPACT_ATOMS: atom_id res chain seq x y z
N MET A 1 2.46 59.62 8.09
CA MET A 1 2.25 58.75 6.92
C MET A 1 2.94 57.42 7.20
N GLY A 2 2.15 56.35 7.33
CA GLY A 2 2.64 55.06 7.81
C GLY A 2 3.53 54.37 6.81
N ASN A 3 4.79 54.14 7.18
CA ASN A 3 5.66 53.17 6.52
C ASN A 3 5.11 51.78 6.82
N LYS A 4 4.15 51.29 6.01
CA LYS A 4 3.81 49.87 6.01
C LYS A 4 5.06 49.12 5.56
N SER A 5 5.66 48.41 6.48
CA SER A 5 6.91 47.71 6.26
C SER A 5 6.73 46.67 5.16
N LEU A 6 7.35 46.90 4.00
CA LEU A 6 7.54 45.94 2.90
C LEU A 6 8.35 44.69 3.32
N SER A 7 8.62 44.51 4.62
CA SER A 7 9.38 43.41 5.22
C SER A 7 8.54 42.16 5.56
N GLU A 8 7.21 42.23 5.48
CA GLU A 8 6.31 41.13 5.87
C GLU A 8 6.10 40.02 4.82
N PRO A 9 5.90 40.30 3.50
CA PRO A 9 5.51 39.27 2.54
C PRO A 9 6.54 38.16 2.36
N TRP A 10 7.83 38.52 2.39
CA TRP A 10 8.95 37.59 2.21
C TRP A 10 9.13 36.67 3.41
N ARG A 11 8.89 37.18 4.62
CA ARG A 11 8.91 36.36 5.84
C ARG A 11 7.75 35.38 5.81
N ILE A 12 6.56 35.82 5.44
CA ILE A 12 5.37 34.98 5.26
C ILE A 12 5.65 33.87 4.23
N PHE A 13 6.27 34.18 3.09
CA PHE A 13 6.65 33.18 2.09
C PHE A 13 7.66 32.14 2.63
N GLY A 14 8.66 32.58 3.39
CA GLY A 14 9.59 31.67 4.07
C GLY A 14 8.90 30.75 5.07
N TYR A 15 7.95 31.29 5.86
CA TYR A 15 7.12 30.47 6.76
C TYR A 15 6.27 29.45 5.99
N ILE A 16 5.68 29.84 4.86
CA ILE A 16 4.90 28.92 4.01
C ILE A 16 5.78 27.76 3.52
N ILE A 17 6.99 28.03 3.02
CA ILE A 17 7.92 26.98 2.59
C ILE A 17 8.22 25.99 3.74
N LEU A 18 8.52 26.50 4.92
CA LEU A 18 8.82 25.67 6.09
C LEU A 18 7.62 24.83 6.53
N VAL A 19 6.41 25.40 6.50
CA VAL A 19 5.17 24.69 6.83
C VAL A 19 4.90 23.58 5.83
N VAL A 20 5.03 23.83 4.53
CA VAL A 20 4.82 22.81 3.49
C VAL A 20 5.86 21.68 3.63
N LEU A 21 7.12 22.02 3.92
CA LEU A 21 8.18 21.04 4.15
C LEU A 21 7.89 20.17 5.39
N ALA A 22 7.46 20.78 6.49
CA ALA A 22 7.06 20.05 7.68
C ALA A 22 5.89 19.09 7.42
N ILE A 23 4.88 19.54 6.67
CA ILE A 23 3.73 18.71 6.29
C ILE A 23 4.18 17.49 5.47
N LEU A 24 5.07 17.68 4.49
CA LEU A 24 5.57 16.58 3.67
C LEU A 24 6.37 15.56 4.48
N ILE A 25 7.23 16.02 5.41
CA ILE A 25 7.99 15.12 6.28
C ILE A 25 7.06 14.30 7.17
N VAL A 26 6.05 14.93 7.77
CA VAL A 26 5.07 14.24 8.62
C VAL A 26 4.25 13.24 7.81
N PHE A 27 3.83 13.63 6.61
CA PHE A 27 3.10 12.76 5.70
C PHE A 27 3.94 11.53 5.32
N ASP A 28 5.17 11.72 4.85
CA ASP A 28 6.07 10.62 4.48
C ASP A 28 6.37 9.70 5.67
N ALA A 29 6.69 10.27 6.83
CA ALA A 29 6.93 9.49 8.05
C ALA A 29 5.71 8.64 8.42
N THR A 30 4.50 9.20 8.33
CA THR A 30 3.26 8.48 8.63
C THR A 30 3.05 7.32 7.66
N VAL A 31 3.24 7.56 6.37
CA VAL A 31 3.11 6.53 5.32
C VAL A 31 4.08 5.38 5.57
N TRP A 32 5.36 5.68 5.83
CA TRP A 32 6.39 4.67 6.10
C TRP A 32 6.15 3.89 7.39
N ILE A 33 5.66 4.54 8.45
CA ILE A 33 5.33 3.88 9.71
C ILE A 33 4.17 2.90 9.50
N VAL A 34 3.10 3.34 8.85
CA VAL A 34 1.93 2.47 8.55
C VAL A 34 2.36 1.29 7.68
N TYR A 35 3.17 1.55 6.64
CA TYR A 35 3.75 0.51 5.79
C TYR A 35 4.51 -0.53 6.63
N LYS A 36 5.42 -0.08 7.48
CA LYS A 36 6.28 -0.96 8.29
C LYS A 36 5.46 -1.80 9.28
N ILE A 37 4.45 -1.24 9.91
CA ILE A 37 3.56 -1.98 10.83
C ILE A 37 2.84 -3.10 10.08
N GLN A 38 2.27 -2.79 8.92
CA GLN A 38 1.51 -3.75 8.12
C GLN A 38 2.42 -4.83 7.53
N TRP A 39 3.62 -4.44 7.09
CA TRP A 39 4.65 -5.36 6.64
C TRP A 39 5.07 -6.35 7.73
N ASN A 40 5.29 -5.88 8.95
CA ASN A 40 5.66 -6.74 10.07
C ASN A 40 4.54 -7.72 10.45
N LYS A 41 3.27 -7.27 10.43
CA LYS A 41 2.12 -8.16 10.64
C LYS A 41 2.05 -9.26 9.58
N TYR A 42 2.19 -8.89 8.31
CA TYR A 42 2.23 -9.86 7.21
C TYR A 42 3.35 -10.89 7.40
N VAL A 43 4.57 -10.45 7.74
CA VAL A 43 5.71 -11.35 7.97
C VAL A 43 5.46 -12.28 9.17
N ALA A 44 4.86 -11.79 10.24
CA ALA A 44 4.50 -12.60 11.40
C ALA A 44 3.47 -13.69 11.03
N ASN A 45 2.37 -13.31 10.39
CA ASN A 45 1.31 -14.24 10.00
C ASN A 45 1.80 -15.26 8.97
N SER A 46 2.63 -14.83 8.00
CA SER A 46 3.24 -15.73 7.03
C SER A 46 4.20 -16.73 7.68
N ARG A 47 4.92 -16.30 8.72
CA ARG A 47 5.81 -17.18 9.48
C ARG A 47 5.02 -18.19 10.30
N GLU A 48 3.99 -17.74 11.00
CA GLU A 48 3.10 -18.59 11.81
C GLU A 48 2.41 -19.65 10.94
N ALA A 49 1.84 -19.26 9.80
CA ALA A 49 1.23 -20.19 8.85
C ALA A 49 2.24 -21.22 8.32
N ARG A 50 3.48 -20.81 8.03
CA ARG A 50 4.55 -21.72 7.61
C ARG A 50 4.94 -22.70 8.70
N GLU A 51 5.06 -22.24 9.95
CA GLU A 51 5.34 -23.09 11.10
C GLU A 51 4.19 -24.09 11.35
N ALA A 52 2.95 -23.72 11.03
CA ALA A 52 1.77 -24.60 11.06
C ALA A 52 1.64 -25.55 9.84
N GLY A 53 2.57 -25.49 8.86
CA GLY A 53 2.56 -26.38 7.69
C GLY A 53 1.79 -25.85 6.47
N TYR A 54 1.49 -24.55 6.42
CA TYR A 54 0.81 -23.86 5.33
C TYR A 54 1.79 -22.94 4.57
N PRO A 55 2.56 -23.46 3.60
CA PRO A 55 3.69 -22.74 3.03
C PRO A 55 3.31 -21.66 2.01
N ASN A 56 2.10 -21.73 1.45
CA ASN A 56 1.69 -20.91 0.31
C ASN A 56 0.81 -19.75 0.73
N GLY A 57 1.08 -18.57 0.17
CA GLY A 57 0.20 -17.41 0.21
C GLY A 57 -0.44 -17.18 -1.16
N TYR A 58 -1.76 -17.03 -1.21
CA TYR A 58 -2.51 -16.79 -2.44
C TYR A 58 -3.16 -15.40 -2.38
N ASN A 59 -2.86 -14.56 -3.38
CA ASN A 59 -3.47 -13.23 -3.48
C ASN A 59 -4.84 -13.33 -4.16
N ILE A 60 -5.89 -13.00 -3.43
CA ILE A 60 -7.28 -13.13 -3.87
C ILE A 60 -7.77 -11.83 -4.49
N CYS A 61 -8.17 -11.93 -5.74
CA CYS A 61 -8.81 -10.88 -6.51
C CYS A 61 -10.28 -10.76 -6.13
N SER A 62 -10.99 -11.90 -6.08
CA SER A 62 -12.44 -11.93 -5.87
C SER A 62 -12.88 -13.17 -5.07
N ARG A 63 -13.84 -12.99 -4.15
CA ARG A 63 -14.63 -14.05 -3.51
C ARG A 63 -15.95 -14.16 -4.29
N GLN A 64 -16.12 -15.23 -5.05
CA GLN A 64 -17.20 -15.36 -6.05
C GLN A 64 -18.48 -16.02 -5.51
N GLY A 65 -18.43 -16.63 -4.32
CA GLY A 65 -19.59 -17.25 -3.66
C GLY A 65 -19.40 -18.75 -3.48
N SER A 66 -20.48 -19.48 -3.20
CA SER A 66 -20.45 -20.94 -3.09
C SER A 66 -20.59 -21.62 -4.45
N ILE A 67 -19.88 -22.73 -4.65
CA ILE A 67 -20.02 -23.65 -5.78
C ILE A 67 -20.21 -25.08 -5.23
N VAL A 68 -20.98 -25.91 -5.94
CA VAL A 68 -21.15 -27.32 -5.58
C VAL A 68 -20.45 -28.19 -6.61
N ILE A 69 -19.52 -29.02 -6.16
CA ILE A 69 -18.77 -29.97 -7.01
C ILE A 69 -18.90 -31.35 -6.37
N ASP A 70 -19.34 -32.34 -7.16
CA ASP A 70 -19.58 -33.73 -6.70
C ASP A 70 -20.43 -33.82 -5.41
N GLY A 71 -21.43 -32.94 -5.29
CA GLY A 71 -22.35 -32.90 -4.15
C GLY A 71 -21.77 -32.30 -2.86
N LYS A 72 -20.56 -31.74 -2.89
CA LYS A 72 -19.96 -30.98 -1.79
C LYS A 72 -19.95 -29.48 -2.10
N GLU A 73 -20.25 -28.67 -1.10
CA GLU A 73 -20.24 -27.21 -1.21
C GLU A 73 -18.86 -26.65 -0.89
N TYR A 74 -18.38 -25.74 -1.73
CA TYR A 74 -17.11 -25.06 -1.59
C TYR A 74 -17.30 -23.55 -1.75
N ILE A 75 -16.45 -22.76 -1.11
CA ILE A 75 -16.33 -21.32 -1.36
C ILE A 75 -15.32 -21.11 -2.50
N LEU A 76 -15.74 -20.42 -3.55
CA LEU A 76 -14.92 -20.09 -4.71
C LEU A 76 -14.19 -18.76 -4.50
N PHE A 77 -12.88 -18.81 -4.70
CA PHE A 77 -11.99 -17.68 -4.72
C PHE A 77 -11.25 -17.62 -6.05
N GLU A 78 -11.11 -16.41 -6.58
CA GLU A 78 -10.27 -16.13 -7.74
C GLU A 78 -8.97 -15.51 -7.25
N ALA A 79 -7.85 -16.17 -7.54
CA ALA A 79 -6.53 -15.71 -7.15
C ALA A 79 -5.68 -15.30 -8.34
N HIS A 80 -4.83 -14.30 -8.12
CA HIS A 80 -3.79 -13.93 -9.06
C HIS A 80 -2.46 -14.56 -8.63
N ARG A 81 -1.87 -15.36 -9.53
CA ARG A 81 -0.57 -16.00 -9.31
C ARG A 81 0.45 -15.40 -10.26
N LYS A 82 1.55 -14.90 -9.69
CA LYS A 82 2.75 -14.50 -10.43
C LYS A 82 3.71 -15.67 -10.46
N ALA A 83 3.94 -16.29 -11.61
CA ALA A 83 4.98 -17.29 -11.79
C ALA A 83 6.15 -16.72 -12.60
N ILE A 84 7.39 -16.97 -12.16
CA ILE A 84 8.60 -16.48 -12.84
C ILE A 84 8.70 -17.05 -14.27
N LEU A 85 8.23 -18.28 -14.48
CA LEU A 85 8.32 -18.99 -15.76
C LEU A 85 7.01 -18.94 -16.56
N ASP A 86 5.85 -19.02 -15.90
CA ASP A 86 4.55 -19.16 -16.57
C ASP A 86 3.80 -17.83 -16.77
N GLY A 87 4.39 -16.71 -16.34
CA GLY A 87 3.75 -15.39 -16.39
C GLY A 87 2.70 -15.16 -15.31
N ASP A 88 1.96 -14.07 -15.44
CA ASP A 88 0.84 -13.71 -14.56
C ASP A 88 -0.43 -14.42 -15.05
N TYR A 89 -1.03 -15.26 -14.21
CA TYR A 89 -2.30 -15.95 -14.52
C TYR A 89 -3.25 -15.95 -13.33
N TYR A 90 -4.53 -16.16 -13.66
CA TYR A 90 -5.60 -16.31 -12.68
C TYR A 90 -5.84 -17.80 -12.41
N GLU A 91 -6.04 -18.14 -11.14
CA GLU A 91 -6.31 -19.51 -10.69
C GLU A 91 -7.58 -19.51 -9.84
N ASN A 92 -8.48 -20.45 -10.13
CA ASN A 92 -9.68 -20.67 -9.34
C ASN A 92 -9.34 -21.60 -8.16
N LEU A 93 -9.54 -21.09 -6.95
CA LEU A 93 -9.27 -21.78 -5.70
C LEU A 93 -10.60 -22.09 -5.01
N ILE A 94 -10.71 -23.28 -4.44
CA ILE A 94 -11.90 -23.70 -3.70
C ILE A 94 -11.52 -24.21 -2.31
N VAL A 95 -12.42 -23.98 -1.36
CA VAL A 95 -12.25 -24.29 0.06
C VAL A 95 -13.54 -24.91 0.54
N SER A 96 -13.48 -25.99 1.31
CA SER A 96 -14.71 -26.62 1.81
C SER A 96 -15.43 -25.66 2.75
N VAL A 97 -16.76 -25.60 2.69
CA VAL A 97 -17.55 -24.82 3.66
C VAL A 97 -17.41 -25.42 5.07
N ASP A 98 -17.12 -26.72 5.15
CA ASP A 98 -16.92 -27.44 6.41
C ASP A 98 -15.55 -27.18 7.07
N ASP A 99 -14.61 -26.54 6.36
CA ASP A 99 -13.28 -26.28 6.90
C ASP A 99 -13.34 -25.14 7.93
N GLU A 100 -12.87 -25.39 9.16
CA GLU A 100 -12.70 -24.34 10.15
C GLU A 100 -11.42 -23.56 9.87
N TYR A 101 -11.55 -22.27 9.51
CA TYR A 101 -10.42 -21.37 9.32
C TYR A 101 -10.71 -19.97 9.86
N GLU A 102 -9.65 -19.21 10.17
CA GLU A 102 -9.80 -17.85 10.66
C GLU A 102 -9.98 -16.86 9.48
N ASP A 103 -11.19 -16.34 9.31
CA ASP A 103 -11.48 -15.23 8.38
C ASP A 103 -11.54 -13.89 9.12
N LYS A 104 -10.48 -13.09 9.03
CA LYS A 104 -10.43 -11.76 9.65
C LYS A 104 -11.28 -10.72 8.92
N TYR A 105 -11.73 -11.00 7.68
CA TYR A 105 -12.43 -10.05 6.82
C TYR A 105 -13.55 -10.70 6.00
N PRO A 106 -14.59 -11.27 6.66
CA PRO A 106 -15.63 -12.05 5.99
C PRO A 106 -16.45 -11.25 4.96
N ASP A 107 -16.66 -9.95 5.21
CA ASP A 107 -17.43 -9.09 4.32
C ASP A 107 -16.63 -8.59 3.10
N ARG A 108 -15.31 -8.82 3.06
CA ARG A 108 -14.49 -8.36 1.94
C ARG A 108 -14.53 -9.36 0.80
N LYS A 109 -14.83 -8.84 -0.40
CA LYS A 109 -14.85 -9.63 -1.63
C LYS A 109 -13.51 -9.70 -2.35
N GLY A 110 -12.46 -8.99 -1.92
CA GLY A 110 -11.19 -9.00 -2.65
C GLY A 110 -10.08 -8.22 -1.95
N ASN A 111 -8.87 -8.28 -2.51
CA ASN A 111 -7.63 -7.83 -1.86
C ASN A 111 -7.37 -8.60 -0.57
N LEU A 112 -7.63 -9.90 -0.61
CA LEU A 112 -7.34 -10.80 0.49
C LEU A 112 -6.09 -11.61 0.17
N GLU A 113 -5.46 -12.13 1.20
CA GLU A 113 -4.38 -13.08 1.08
C GLU A 113 -4.71 -14.29 1.93
N ILE A 114 -4.69 -15.45 1.29
CA ILE A 114 -5.01 -16.73 1.91
C ILE A 114 -3.71 -17.45 2.19
N PHE A 115 -3.46 -17.75 3.46
CA PHE A 115 -2.41 -18.67 3.86
C PHE A 115 -2.98 -20.08 3.85
N ALA A 116 -2.52 -20.89 2.89
CA ALA A 116 -3.09 -22.20 2.63
C ALA A 116 -2.03 -23.24 2.26
N LYS A 117 -2.42 -24.51 2.36
CA LYS A 117 -1.72 -25.62 1.73
C LYS A 117 -2.63 -26.19 0.66
N LYS A 118 -2.03 -26.60 -0.44
CA LYS A 118 -2.75 -27.18 -1.56
C LYS A 118 -2.99 -28.66 -1.29
N LEU A 119 -4.25 -29.09 -1.34
CA LEU A 119 -4.61 -30.50 -1.19
C LEU A 119 -4.64 -31.23 -2.53
N GLY A 120 -5.04 -30.54 -3.61
CA GLY A 120 -5.17 -31.18 -4.91
C GLY A 120 -5.93 -30.32 -5.91
N TYR A 121 -6.58 -30.98 -6.86
CA TYR A 121 -7.41 -30.37 -7.88
C TYR A 121 -8.70 -31.16 -8.06
N VAL A 122 -9.76 -30.49 -8.48
CA VAL A 122 -10.99 -31.11 -8.97
C VAL A 122 -11.39 -30.43 -10.27
N ASP A 123 -11.87 -31.22 -11.22
CA ASP A 123 -12.41 -30.72 -12.47
C ASP A 123 -13.94 -30.73 -12.38
N ASP A 124 -14.58 -29.62 -12.72
CA ASP A 124 -16.04 -29.60 -12.86
C ASP A 124 -16.47 -30.28 -14.17
N SER A 125 -17.75 -30.60 -14.28
CA SER A 125 -18.46 -31.08 -15.46
C SER A 125 -18.14 -30.34 -16.77
N ASN A 126 -17.74 -29.06 -16.68
CA ASN A 126 -17.30 -28.24 -17.83
C ASN A 126 -15.78 -28.31 -18.13
N GLN A 127 -15.04 -29.24 -17.52
CA GLN A 127 -13.57 -29.33 -17.58
C GLN A 127 -12.82 -28.11 -17.00
N GLU A 128 -13.51 -27.29 -16.20
CA GLU A 128 -12.84 -26.23 -15.45
C GLU A 128 -12.12 -26.82 -14.24
N ARG A 129 -10.83 -26.50 -14.12
CA ARG A 129 -9.96 -27.03 -13.07
C ARG A 129 -9.91 -26.09 -11.87
N TYR A 130 -10.30 -26.60 -10.72
CA TYR A 130 -10.30 -25.89 -9.44
C TYR A 130 -9.21 -26.46 -8.52
N THR A 131 -8.47 -25.59 -7.83
CA THR A 131 -7.46 -25.98 -6.85
C THR A 131 -8.07 -26.05 -5.47
N ILE A 132 -8.03 -27.22 -4.84
CA ILE A 132 -8.54 -27.40 -3.48
C ILE A 132 -7.48 -26.93 -2.49
N LEU A 133 -7.87 -26.01 -1.61
CA LEU A 133 -7.05 -25.46 -0.55
C LEU A 133 -7.60 -25.85 0.82
N ASP A 134 -6.67 -26.19 1.71
CA ASP A 134 -6.89 -26.18 3.15
C ASP A 134 -6.32 -24.85 3.68
N ILE A 135 -7.19 -24.05 4.30
CA ILE A 135 -6.89 -22.69 4.74
C ILE A 135 -6.51 -22.69 6.21
N TYR A 136 -5.42 -22.00 6.52
CA TYR A 136 -5.10 -21.61 7.89
C TYR A 136 -5.79 -20.31 8.27
N GLN A 137 -5.56 -19.26 7.48
CA GLN A 137 -6.06 -17.92 7.76
C GLN A 137 -6.27 -17.11 6.48
N ILE A 138 -7.30 -16.27 6.47
CA ILE A 138 -7.52 -15.21 5.47
C ILE A 138 -7.20 -13.84 6.09
N ASP A 139 -6.37 -13.06 5.41
CA ASP A 139 -5.95 -11.71 5.83
C ASP A 139 -6.04 -10.70 4.67
N LEU A 140 -5.69 -9.44 4.93
CA LEU A 140 -5.56 -8.42 3.89
C LEU A 140 -4.31 -8.64 3.05
N CYS A 141 -4.46 -8.51 1.74
CA CYS A 141 -3.36 -8.60 0.79
C CYS A 141 -2.30 -7.53 1.04
N ARG A 142 -1.05 -7.98 1.14
CA ARG A 142 0.15 -7.15 1.28
C ARG A 142 0.22 -5.98 0.29
N GLN A 143 -0.16 -6.22 -0.98
CA GLN A 143 0.05 -5.25 -2.06
C GLN A 143 -0.78 -3.97 -1.92
N ARG A 144 -1.99 -4.02 -1.34
CA ARG A 144 -2.88 -2.84 -1.31
C ARG A 144 -2.90 -2.10 0.02
N VAL A 145 -2.49 -2.76 1.09
CA VAL A 145 -2.24 -2.09 2.37
C VAL A 145 -1.03 -1.14 2.28
N SER A 146 -0.20 -1.27 1.23
CA SER A 146 1.16 -0.75 1.26
C SER A 146 1.69 -0.23 -0.10
N GLY A 147 1.34 -0.83 -1.24
CA GLY A 147 1.90 -0.47 -2.56
C GLY A 147 1.36 0.83 -3.15
N ASP A 148 0.03 0.93 -3.33
CA ASP A 148 -0.57 2.12 -3.96
C ASP A 148 -0.38 3.39 -3.14
N TRP A 149 -0.44 3.28 -1.81
CA TRP A 149 -0.33 4.42 -0.90
C TRP A 149 1.12 4.90 -0.76
N CYS A 150 2.09 3.99 -0.63
CA CYS A 150 3.51 4.36 -0.64
C CYS A 150 3.95 4.89 -2.00
N TRP A 151 3.43 4.33 -3.10
CA TRP A 151 3.75 4.84 -4.43
C TRP A 151 3.21 6.25 -4.66
N ARG A 152 1.96 6.52 -4.24
CA ARG A 152 1.39 7.86 -4.27
C ARG A 152 2.17 8.83 -3.39
N ALA A 153 2.58 8.39 -2.19
CA ALA A 153 3.39 9.23 -1.32
C ALA A 153 4.75 9.57 -1.92
N LEU A 154 5.44 8.56 -2.48
CA LEU A 154 6.70 8.72 -3.19
C LEU A 154 6.55 9.71 -4.37
N LEU A 155 5.47 9.60 -5.16
CA LEU A 155 5.18 10.53 -6.24
C LEU A 155 4.96 11.96 -5.74
N VAL A 156 4.19 12.15 -4.66
CA VAL A 156 3.99 13.47 -4.04
C VAL A 156 5.33 14.07 -3.61
N THR A 157 6.21 13.27 -2.99
CA THR A 157 7.52 13.74 -2.55
C THR A 157 8.45 14.07 -3.72
N ILE A 158 8.46 13.25 -4.77
CA ILE A 158 9.26 13.49 -5.99
C ILE A 158 8.83 14.78 -6.70
N ILE A 159 7.53 15.10 -6.70
CA ILE A 159 7.01 16.31 -7.34
C ILE A 159 7.21 17.54 -6.43
N ALA A 160 6.94 17.40 -5.14
CA ALA A 160 6.98 18.53 -4.21
C ALA A 160 8.40 18.95 -3.83
N ALA A 161 9.35 18.01 -3.73
CA ALA A 161 10.74 18.30 -3.40
C ALA A 161 11.42 19.31 -4.36
N PRO A 162 11.40 19.13 -5.69
CA PRO A 162 12.00 20.10 -6.61
C PRO A 162 11.29 21.45 -6.58
N ILE A 163 9.97 21.49 -6.43
CA ILE A 163 9.21 22.75 -6.31
C ILE A 163 9.65 23.52 -5.05
N LEU A 164 9.80 22.82 -3.92
CA LEU A 164 10.27 23.43 -2.67
C LEU A 164 11.72 23.88 -2.75
N LEU A 165 12.60 23.09 -3.38
CA LEU A 165 14.00 23.44 -3.56
C LEU A 165 14.15 24.70 -4.42
N VAL A 166 13.44 24.77 -5.56
CA VAL A 166 13.44 25.95 -6.44
C VAL A 166 12.85 27.16 -5.71
N SER A 167 11.73 27.00 -5.02
CA SER A 167 11.08 28.08 -4.25
C SER A 167 11.99 28.60 -3.12
N GLY A 168 12.68 27.69 -2.44
CA GLY A 168 13.66 28.03 -1.40
C GLY A 168 14.88 28.76 -1.93
N LEU A 169 15.41 28.33 -3.09
CA LEU A 169 16.50 29.01 -3.78
C LEU A 169 16.13 30.44 -4.20
N VAL A 170 14.97 30.61 -4.83
CA VAL A 170 14.44 31.92 -5.24
C VAL A 170 14.28 32.83 -4.02
N TRP A 171 13.72 32.30 -2.93
CA TRP A 171 13.59 33.05 -1.68
C TRP A 171 14.94 33.45 -1.08
N LEU A 172 15.91 32.55 -1.03
CA LEU A 172 17.25 32.80 -0.50
C LEU A 172 17.98 33.88 -1.31
N ILE A 173 17.95 33.79 -2.65
CA ILE A 173 18.56 34.78 -3.55
C ILE A 173 17.92 36.15 -3.32
N TYR A 174 16.59 36.21 -3.26
CA TYR A 174 15.88 37.47 -3.00
C TYR A 174 16.25 38.07 -1.64
N PHE A 175 16.31 37.25 -0.59
CA PHE A 175 16.70 37.68 0.75
C PHE A 175 18.12 38.25 0.79
N ILE A 176 19.08 37.60 0.13
CA ILE A 176 20.48 38.06 0.06
C ILE A 176 20.56 39.41 -0.68
N ILE A 177 19.89 39.55 -1.83
CA ILE A 177 19.86 40.79 -2.61
C ILE A 177 19.23 41.93 -1.79
N PHE A 178 18.10 41.68 -1.14
CA PHE A 178 17.40 42.67 -0.33
C PHE A 178 18.24 43.13 0.87
N LYS A 179 18.87 42.20 1.60
CA LYS A 179 19.81 42.55 2.69
C LYS A 179 21.01 43.35 2.21
N ARG A 180 21.59 43.00 1.05
CA ARG A 180 22.71 43.74 0.46
C ARG A 180 22.32 45.17 0.10
N ARG A 181 21.14 45.37 -0.51
CA ARG A 181 20.63 46.70 -0.83
C ARG A 181 20.46 47.57 0.41
N ILE A 182 19.85 47.06 1.49
CA ILE A 182 19.69 47.83 2.74
C ILE A 182 21.04 48.30 3.30
N LYS A 183 22.07 47.45 3.23
CA LYS A 183 23.41 47.78 3.76
C LYS A 183 24.08 48.91 2.98
N THR A 184 23.86 49.02 1.67
CA THR A 184 24.39 50.11 0.83
C THR A 184 23.70 51.45 1.00
N TRP A 185 22.48 51.51 1.57
CA TRP A 185 21.77 52.76 1.85
C TRP A 185 22.06 53.33 3.26
N GLN A 186 22.82 52.62 4.09
CA GLN A 186 23.19 53.04 5.45
C GLN A 186 24.64 53.54 5.57
N THR A 187 25.40 53.51 4.48
CA THR A 187 26.72 54.14 4.31
C THR A 187 26.58 55.39 3.49
#